data_AF-A0A924EL11-F1
#
_entry.id   AF-A0A924EL11-F1
#
_cell.length_a   1.000
_cell.length_b   1.000
_cell.length_c   1.000
_cell.angle_alpha   90.00
_cell.angle_beta   90.00
_cell.angle_gamma   90.00
#
_symmetry.space_group_name_H-M   'P 1'
#
loop_
_entity.id
_entity.type
_entity.pdbx_description
1 polymer ?
#
loop_
_entity_poly.entity_id
_entity_poly.type
_entity_poly.pdbx_seq_one_letter_code
_entity_poly.pdbx_strand_id
1 'polypeptide(L)'
;MKLKLKLVTGVLAVLCAGCAVAKTKKTTKTTNLKLVEAYTQRTLAGIPGAPPAAGQHFVVVWNAKTYPESFFWRGENGWLTCSIEKTHKIPKSEIKNYPGGVEYRNEDVSGDEIHKGDTLMLTPLKGGKFPVPAEIPVSAKNTLYYKTGGSKWIAFKVATISKKRDIATP
;
A
#
# COMPACT_ATOMS: atom_id res chain seq x y z
N MET A 1 -37.48 82.71 11.95
CA MET A 1 -37.84 82.77 10.50
C MET A 1 -36.86 81.88 9.73
N LYS A 2 -37.32 81.22 8.66
CA LYS A 2 -36.74 80.06 7.93
C LYS A 2 -35.32 80.35 7.36
N LEU A 3 -34.40 79.40 7.17
CA LEU A 3 -34.36 78.44 6.05
C LEU A 3 -33.29 77.33 6.30
N LYS A 4 -33.57 76.11 5.83
CA LYS A 4 -32.67 74.94 5.76
C LYS A 4 -31.79 75.01 4.50
N LEU A 5 -30.59 74.41 4.52
CA LEU A 5 -30.11 73.63 3.37
C LEU A 5 -29.09 72.56 3.80
N LYS A 6 -29.29 71.35 3.27
CA LYS A 6 -28.49 70.14 3.45
C LYS A 6 -27.33 70.14 2.46
N LEU A 7 -26.22 69.47 2.78
CA LEU A 7 -25.52 68.65 1.78
C LEU A 7 -24.98 67.37 2.42
N VAL A 8 -25.25 66.27 1.72
CA VAL A 8 -24.92 64.88 1.99
C VAL A 8 -23.76 64.49 1.07
N THR A 9 -22.76 63.76 1.56
CA THR A 9 -21.89 62.76 0.87
C THR A 9 -20.65 62.56 1.76
N GLY A 10 -20.11 61.39 2.06
CA GLY A 10 -20.33 60.02 1.59
C GLY A 10 -19.03 59.24 1.81
N VAL A 11 -19.03 58.35 2.81
CA VAL A 11 -18.35 57.05 2.94
C VAL A 11 -16.99 56.82 2.24
N LEU A 12 -15.96 56.44 3.02
CA LEU A 12 -15.26 55.16 2.82
C LEU A 12 -14.45 54.76 4.07
N ALA A 13 -15.09 54.03 4.99
CA ALA A 13 -14.37 53.26 6.00
C ALA A 13 -13.76 52.04 5.31
N VAL A 14 -12.44 52.05 5.12
CA VAL A 14 -11.68 50.87 4.69
C VAL A 14 -11.63 49.89 5.87
N LEU A 15 -12.68 49.07 5.98
CA LEU A 15 -12.64 47.84 6.75
C LEU A 15 -11.60 46.93 6.10
N CYS A 16 -10.39 46.92 6.65
CA CYS A 16 -9.43 45.84 6.41
C CYS A 16 -10.03 44.54 6.96
N ALA A 17 -10.90 43.91 6.18
CA ALA A 17 -11.23 42.51 6.34
C ALA A 17 -9.95 41.73 6.04
N GLY A 18 -9.15 41.52 7.08
CA GLY A 18 -8.12 40.51 7.08
C GLY A 18 -8.81 39.16 6.89
N CYS A 19 -8.94 38.73 5.64
CA CYS A 19 -9.31 37.37 5.30
C CYS A 19 -8.22 36.45 5.86
N ALA A 20 -8.38 36.02 7.11
CA ALA A 20 -7.70 34.86 7.64
C ALA A 20 -8.20 33.67 6.83
N VAL A 21 -7.54 33.41 5.69
CA VAL A 21 -7.68 32.17 4.96
C VAL A 21 -7.13 31.11 5.90
N ALA A 22 -8.02 30.49 6.67
CA ALA A 22 -7.73 29.28 7.39
C ALA A 22 -7.26 28.27 6.33
N LYS A 23 -5.94 28.12 6.21
CA LYS A 23 -5.34 27.02 5.47
C LYS A 23 -5.83 25.77 6.17
N THR A 24 -6.88 25.16 5.62
CA THR A 24 -7.28 23.81 5.96
C THR A 24 -6.03 22.98 5.77
N LYS A 25 -5.36 22.61 6.88
CA LYS A 25 -4.36 21.56 6.86
C LYS A 25 -5.07 20.39 6.21
N LYS A 26 -4.69 20.07 4.97
CA LYS A 26 -5.05 18.78 4.37
C LYS A 26 -4.55 17.75 5.36
N THR A 27 -5.46 17.20 6.17
CA THR A 27 -5.17 16.04 6.98
C THR A 27 -4.81 14.96 5.97
N THR A 28 -3.51 14.75 5.77
CA THR A 28 -3.02 13.67 4.92
C THR A 28 -3.54 12.42 5.60
N LYS A 29 -4.59 11.79 5.05
CA LYS A 29 -5.06 10.49 5.53
C LYS A 29 -3.84 9.59 5.53
N THR A 30 -3.32 9.27 6.70
CA THR A 30 -2.22 8.33 6.85
C THR A 30 -2.75 7.00 6.36
N THR A 31 -2.30 6.55 5.19
CA THR A 31 -2.65 5.23 4.69
C THR A 31 -2.04 4.20 5.63
N ASN A 32 -2.83 3.19 6.00
CA ASN A 32 -2.39 2.09 6.87
C ASN A 32 -1.21 1.31 6.28
N LEU A 33 -0.95 1.50 4.99
CA LEU A 33 0.07 0.81 4.22
C LEU A 33 0.78 1.79 3.29
N LYS A 34 2.08 1.59 3.11
CA LYS A 34 2.89 2.23 2.07
C LYS A 34 3.54 1.14 1.21
N LEU A 35 3.29 1.16 -0.09
CA LEU A 35 4.00 0.28 -1.03
C LEU A 35 5.45 0.74 -1.18
N VAL A 36 6.38 -0.18 -0.93
CA VAL A 36 7.81 0.00 -1.20
C VAL A 36 8.12 -0.47 -2.60
N GLU A 37 7.65 -1.68 -2.93
CA GLU A 37 7.95 -2.32 -4.20
C GLU A 37 6.85 -3.32 -4.57
N ALA A 38 6.59 -3.44 -5.87
CA ALA A 38 5.78 -4.53 -6.41
C ALA A 38 6.54 -5.14 -7.59
N TYR A 39 6.71 -6.45 -7.57
CA TYR A 39 7.47 -7.14 -8.60
C TYR A 39 6.98 -8.55 -8.88
N THR A 40 7.37 -9.04 -10.06
CA THR A 40 7.30 -10.45 -10.43
C THR A 40 8.70 -11.02 -10.45
N GLN A 41 8.86 -12.24 -9.97
CA GLN A 41 10.13 -12.95 -9.96
C GLN A 41 9.91 -14.41 -10.30
N ARG A 42 10.83 -14.97 -11.08
CA ARG A 42 10.83 -16.39 -11.41
C ARG A 42 11.93 -17.08 -10.66
N THR A 43 11.65 -18.30 -10.22
CA THR A 43 12.62 -19.24 -9.68
C THR A 43 12.83 -20.33 -10.70
N LEU A 44 14.05 -20.43 -11.20
CA LEU A 44 14.50 -21.50 -12.09
C LEU A 44 14.92 -22.67 -11.21
N ALA A 45 14.24 -23.81 -11.37
CA ALA A 45 14.59 -25.03 -10.66
C ALA A 45 15.99 -25.51 -11.09
N GLY A 46 16.76 -26.06 -10.15
CA GLY A 46 18.07 -26.68 -10.43
C GLY A 46 17.98 -28.00 -11.21
N ILE A 47 16.77 -28.49 -11.48
CA ILE A 47 16.50 -29.75 -12.18
C ILE A 47 16.25 -29.47 -13.68
N PRO A 48 17.01 -30.08 -14.60
CA PRO A 48 16.79 -29.95 -16.04
C PRO A 48 15.35 -30.32 -16.43
N GLY A 49 14.68 -29.45 -17.18
CA GLY A 49 13.32 -29.68 -17.68
C GLY A 49 12.19 -29.35 -16.71
N ALA A 50 12.46 -29.05 -15.44
CA ALA A 50 11.43 -28.61 -14.51
C ALA A 50 10.91 -27.21 -14.87
N PRO A 51 9.58 -26.97 -14.85
CA PRO A 51 9.03 -25.67 -15.19
C PRO A 51 9.40 -24.63 -14.12
N PRO A 52 9.76 -23.40 -14.51
CA PRO A 52 10.09 -22.34 -13.58
C PRO A 52 8.83 -21.85 -12.86
N ALA A 53 8.94 -21.63 -11.55
CA ALA A 53 7.88 -21.04 -10.75
C ALA A 53 7.92 -19.51 -10.86
N ALA A 54 6.79 -18.85 -11.06
CA ALA A 54 6.71 -17.39 -11.12
C ALA A 54 5.75 -16.88 -10.04
N GLY A 55 6.22 -15.93 -9.22
CA GLY A 55 5.47 -15.30 -8.14
C GLY A 55 5.32 -13.79 -8.35
N GLN A 56 4.20 -13.23 -7.87
CA GLN A 56 4.08 -11.79 -7.65
C GLN A 56 4.37 -11.51 -6.18
N HIS A 57 5.02 -10.39 -5.90
CA HIS A 57 5.43 -9.98 -4.56
C HIS A 57 5.14 -8.50 -4.36
N PHE A 58 4.61 -8.15 -3.19
CA PHE A 58 4.39 -6.77 -2.79
C PHE A 58 5.10 -6.52 -1.46
N VAL A 59 6.11 -5.66 -1.48
CA VAL A 59 6.83 -5.22 -0.29
C VAL A 59 6.20 -3.94 0.20
N VAL A 60 5.72 -3.96 1.44
CA VAL A 60 4.95 -2.86 2.02
C VAL A 60 5.45 -2.51 3.41
N VAL A 61 5.39 -1.24 3.80
CA VAL A 61 5.56 -0.82 5.19
C VAL A 61 4.18 -0.69 5.82
N TRP A 62 3.98 -1.40 6.93
CA TRP A 62 2.77 -1.31 7.72
C TRP A 62 2.77 -0.07 8.60
N ASN A 63 1.80 0.81 8.44
CA ASN A 63 1.73 2.10 9.14
C ASN A 63 0.60 2.19 10.16
N ALA A 64 -0.30 1.19 10.24
CA ALA A 64 -1.35 1.16 11.23
C ALA A 64 -0.85 0.58 12.56
N LYS A 65 -1.50 0.99 13.66
CA LYS A 65 -1.23 0.45 15.00
C LYS A 65 -1.84 -0.95 15.19
N THR A 66 -2.94 -1.22 14.51
CA THR A 66 -3.61 -2.52 14.49
C THR A 66 -2.97 -3.42 13.45
N TYR A 67 -2.89 -4.72 13.71
CA TYR A 67 -2.36 -5.67 12.74
C TYR A 67 -3.29 -5.84 11.52
N PRO A 68 -2.75 -6.20 10.35
CA PRO A 68 -3.58 -6.58 9.21
C PRO A 68 -4.15 -7.98 9.41
N GLU A 69 -5.47 -8.15 9.33
CA GLU A 69 -6.08 -9.49 9.49
C GLU A 69 -5.95 -10.33 8.22
N SER A 70 -6.07 -9.70 7.05
CA SER A 70 -6.07 -10.41 5.77
C SER A 70 -5.72 -9.48 4.61
N PHE A 71 -5.07 -10.06 3.60
CA PHE A 71 -4.80 -9.41 2.32
C PHE A 71 -5.32 -10.25 1.16
N PHE A 72 -5.95 -9.57 0.20
CA PHE A 72 -6.39 -10.13 -1.07
C PHE A 72 -5.83 -9.32 -2.22
N TRP A 73 -5.33 -10.00 -3.24
CA TRP A 73 -4.88 -9.41 -4.49
C TRP A 73 -5.91 -9.64 -5.58
N ARG A 74 -6.34 -8.57 -6.25
CA ARG A 74 -7.11 -8.65 -7.49
C ARG A 74 -6.19 -8.44 -8.69
N GLY A 75 -5.59 -9.52 -9.16
CA GLY A 75 -4.85 -9.53 -10.43
C GLY A 75 -5.78 -9.58 -11.63
N GLU A 76 -5.23 -9.73 -12.83
CA GLU A 76 -6.04 -9.87 -14.06
C GLU A 76 -6.90 -11.15 -14.04
N ASN A 77 -6.28 -12.25 -13.60
CA ASN A 77 -6.83 -13.61 -13.67
C ASN A 77 -7.81 -13.96 -12.53
N GLY A 78 -8.06 -13.03 -11.61
CA GLY A 78 -8.98 -13.27 -10.51
C GLY A 78 -8.45 -12.74 -9.19
N TRP A 79 -9.01 -13.30 -8.13
CA TRP A 79 -8.69 -12.99 -6.75
C TRP A 79 -7.76 -14.04 -6.18
N LEU A 80 -6.78 -13.59 -5.40
CA LEU A 80 -5.83 -14.45 -4.71
C LEU A 80 -5.70 -13.96 -3.27
N THR A 81 -5.79 -14.87 -2.31
CA THR A 81 -5.37 -14.57 -0.93
C THR A 81 -3.87 -14.36 -0.92
N CYS A 82 -3.37 -13.39 -0.15
CA CYS A 82 -1.93 -13.22 0.03
C CYS A 82 -1.49 -13.88 1.34
N SER A 83 -0.38 -14.61 1.31
CA SER A 83 0.40 -14.84 2.53
C SER A 83 1.05 -13.54 2.97
N ILE A 84 1.36 -13.45 4.25
CA ILE A 84 2.02 -12.31 4.88
C ILE A 84 3.26 -12.86 5.58
N GLU A 85 4.42 -12.34 5.22
CA GLU A 85 5.69 -12.64 5.88
C GLU A 85 6.32 -11.31 6.33
N LYS A 86 7.06 -11.31 7.44
CA LYS A 86 7.97 -10.19 7.73
C LYS A 86 9.14 -10.27 6.76
N THR A 87 9.62 -9.11 6.32
CA THR A 87 10.69 -9.08 5.34
C THR A 87 11.71 -7.99 5.62
N HIS A 88 12.98 -8.33 5.41
CA HIS A 88 14.12 -7.46 5.65
C HIS A 88 14.97 -7.38 4.39
N LYS A 89 15.30 -6.16 3.96
CA LYS A 89 16.20 -5.97 2.83
C LYS A 89 17.60 -6.44 3.21
N ILE A 90 18.19 -7.31 2.38
CA ILE A 90 19.51 -7.87 2.64
C ILE A 90 20.57 -6.76 2.46
N PRO A 91 21.44 -6.52 3.45
CA PRO A 91 22.54 -5.56 3.31
C PRO A 91 23.48 -5.93 2.16
N LYS A 92 24.04 -4.92 1.48
CA LYS A 92 25.00 -5.14 0.38
C LYS A 92 26.22 -5.99 0.80
N SER A 93 26.62 -5.92 2.07
CA SER A 93 27.71 -6.73 2.64
C SER A 93 27.40 -8.23 2.68
N GLU A 94 26.12 -8.60 2.79
CA GLU A 94 25.66 -9.97 2.96
C GLU A 94 25.10 -10.59 1.68
N ILE A 95 24.80 -9.78 0.65
CA ILE A 95 24.17 -10.21 -0.61
C ILE A 95 24.92 -11.37 -1.30
N LYS A 96 26.24 -11.46 -1.11
CA LYS A 96 27.10 -12.53 -1.66
C LYS A 96 26.80 -13.92 -1.09
N ASN A 97 26.14 -13.99 0.07
CA ASN A 97 25.77 -15.24 0.73
C ASN A 97 24.42 -15.78 0.24
N TYR A 98 23.75 -15.07 -0.66
CA TYR A 98 22.42 -15.42 -1.17
C TYR A 98 22.47 -15.69 -2.68
N PRO A 99 21.55 -16.51 -3.22
CA PRO A 99 21.40 -16.68 -4.66
C PRO A 99 21.20 -15.34 -5.37
N GLY A 100 21.77 -15.20 -6.57
CA GLY A 100 21.64 -13.98 -7.37
C GLY A 100 20.18 -13.63 -7.61
N GLY A 101 19.81 -12.38 -7.32
CA GLY A 101 18.43 -11.87 -7.47
C GLY A 101 17.59 -11.88 -6.19
N VAL A 102 18.06 -12.50 -5.11
CA VAL A 102 17.43 -12.41 -3.79
C VAL A 102 17.82 -11.09 -3.14
N GLU A 103 16.85 -10.22 -2.86
CA GLU A 103 17.09 -8.90 -2.23
C GLU A 103 16.50 -8.79 -0.83
N TYR A 104 15.66 -9.73 -0.45
CA TYR A 104 14.93 -9.73 0.82
C TYR A 104 15.04 -11.10 1.50
N ARG A 105 15.17 -11.08 2.82
CA ARG A 105 15.00 -12.25 3.69
C ARG A 105 13.60 -12.20 4.28
N ASN A 106 12.86 -13.29 4.16
CA ASN A 106 11.52 -13.43 4.73
C ASN A 106 11.55 -14.28 5.99
N GLU A 107 10.66 -13.96 6.91
CA GLU A 107 10.44 -14.67 8.15
C GLU A 107 8.93 -14.87 8.32
N ASP A 108 8.53 -16.11 8.66
CA ASP A 108 7.16 -16.41 9.02
C ASP A 108 6.76 -15.54 10.22
N VAL A 109 5.53 -15.06 10.19
CA VAL A 109 5.03 -14.14 11.21
C VAL A 109 3.57 -14.44 11.52
N SER A 110 3.21 -14.40 12.80
CA SER A 110 1.80 -14.41 13.20
C SER A 110 1.23 -12.98 13.19
N GLY A 111 -0.09 -12.84 13.02
CA GLY A 111 -0.70 -11.51 12.88
C GLY A 111 -0.45 -10.58 14.06
N ASP A 112 -0.39 -11.12 15.28
CA ASP A 112 -0.11 -10.41 16.53
C ASP A 112 1.33 -9.93 16.67
N GLU A 113 2.27 -10.49 15.90
CA GLU A 113 3.67 -10.05 15.87
C GLU A 113 3.91 -8.88 14.89
N ILE A 114 2.92 -8.51 14.08
CA ILE A 114 3.03 -7.42 13.10
C ILE A 114 2.76 -6.07 13.77
N HIS A 115 3.78 -5.22 13.79
CA HIS A 115 3.74 -3.90 14.41
C HIS A 115 3.81 -2.77 13.38
N LYS A 116 3.43 -1.57 13.82
CA LYS A 116 3.63 -0.36 13.04
C LYS A 116 5.11 -0.15 12.75
N GLY A 117 5.45 0.03 11.48
CA GLY A 117 6.80 0.24 10.97
C GLY A 117 7.40 -1.01 10.34
N ASP A 118 6.81 -2.19 10.56
CA ASP A 118 7.30 -3.43 10.00
C ASP A 118 7.19 -3.42 8.47
N THR A 119 8.18 -4.04 7.83
CA THR A 119 8.15 -4.28 6.40
C THR A 119 7.63 -5.70 6.17
N LEU A 120 6.61 -5.82 5.33
CA LEU A 120 5.92 -7.07 5.05
C LEU A 120 6.06 -7.43 3.57
N MET A 121 6.25 -8.71 3.30
CA MET A 121 6.14 -9.31 1.97
C MET A 121 4.75 -9.92 1.85
N LEU A 122 4.00 -9.51 0.83
CA LEU A 122 2.71 -10.09 0.49
C LEU A 122 2.87 -10.92 -0.78
N THR A 123 2.53 -12.21 -0.71
CA THR A 123 2.65 -13.13 -1.85
C THR A 123 1.28 -13.75 -2.18
N PRO A 124 0.69 -13.45 -3.36
CA PRO A 124 -0.57 -14.05 -3.78
C PRO A 124 -0.44 -15.56 -4.00
N LEU A 125 -1.31 -16.34 -3.35
CA LEU A 125 -1.31 -17.79 -3.43
C LEU A 125 -2.40 -18.30 -4.38
N LYS A 126 -2.03 -19.16 -5.33
CA LYS A 126 -2.99 -19.89 -6.17
C LYS A 126 -3.66 -20.98 -5.33
N GLY A 127 -4.99 -21.10 -5.44
CA GLY A 127 -5.76 -22.13 -4.72
C GLY A 127 -6.01 -21.81 -3.24
N GLY A 128 -6.00 -20.53 -2.85
CA GLY A 128 -6.33 -20.11 -1.49
C GLY A 128 -7.70 -20.62 -1.03
N LYS A 129 -7.77 -21.11 0.21
CA LYS A 129 -8.97 -21.74 0.81
C LYS A 129 -10.09 -20.75 1.16
N PHE A 130 -9.82 -19.44 1.11
CA PHE A 130 -10.76 -18.42 1.59
C PHE A 130 -11.57 -17.82 0.43
N PRO A 131 -12.92 -17.94 0.45
CA PRO A 131 -13.75 -17.23 -0.50
C PRO A 131 -13.57 -15.73 -0.30
N VAL A 132 -13.52 -15.00 -1.40
CA VAL A 132 -13.40 -13.53 -1.38
C VAL A 132 -14.69 -12.95 -0.80
N PRO A 133 -14.61 -12.00 0.15
CA PRO A 133 -15.80 -11.35 0.68
C PRO A 133 -16.57 -10.61 -0.42
N ALA A 134 -17.90 -10.79 -0.46
CA ALA A 134 -18.78 -10.18 -1.45
C ALA A 134 -18.77 -8.64 -1.46
N GLU A 135 -18.28 -8.04 -0.37
CA GLU A 135 -18.18 -6.60 -0.14
C GLU A 135 -17.09 -5.92 -0.98
N ILE A 136 -16.19 -6.70 -1.59
CA ILE A 136 -15.06 -6.15 -2.35
C ILE A 136 -15.47 -5.92 -3.82
N PRO A 137 -15.38 -4.69 -4.36
CA PRO A 137 -15.78 -4.39 -5.74
C PRO A 137 -15.00 -5.22 -6.77
N VAL A 138 -15.72 -5.85 -7.70
CA VAL A 138 -15.15 -6.70 -8.77
C VAL A 138 -14.32 -5.88 -9.78
N SER A 139 -14.55 -4.57 -9.87
CA SER A 139 -14.08 -3.71 -10.96
C SER A 139 -12.64 -3.21 -10.84
N ALA A 140 -11.99 -3.25 -9.67
CA ALA A 140 -10.64 -2.71 -9.51
C ALA A 140 -9.55 -3.79 -9.70
N LYS A 141 -9.08 -3.94 -10.94
CA LYS A 141 -7.87 -4.72 -11.25
C LYS A 141 -6.63 -4.06 -10.63
N ASN A 142 -5.58 -4.87 -10.44
CA ASN A 142 -4.29 -4.46 -9.88
C ASN A 142 -4.42 -3.74 -8.53
N THR A 143 -5.22 -4.32 -7.64
CA THR A 143 -5.55 -3.71 -6.34
C THR A 143 -5.34 -4.70 -5.21
N LEU A 144 -4.62 -4.26 -4.18
CA LEU A 144 -4.53 -4.94 -2.89
C LEU A 144 -5.72 -4.50 -2.03
N TYR A 145 -6.41 -5.48 -1.48
CA TYR A 145 -7.50 -5.27 -0.53
C TYR A 145 -7.10 -5.82 0.82
N TYR A 146 -7.33 -5.05 1.86
CA TYR A 146 -6.96 -5.45 3.20
C TYR A 146 -7.91 -4.89 4.24
N LYS A 147 -7.90 -5.51 5.42
CA LYS A 147 -8.63 -5.05 6.59
C LYS A 147 -7.71 -5.07 7.80
N THR A 148 -7.95 -4.12 8.68
CA THR A 148 -7.45 -4.11 10.06
C THR A 148 -8.58 -4.50 11.02
N GLY A 149 -8.24 -4.88 12.26
CA GLY A 149 -9.21 -5.25 13.30
C GLY A 149 -10.49 -4.39 13.30
N GLY A 150 -11.64 -5.00 12.96
CA GLY A 150 -12.95 -4.34 12.97
C GLY A 150 -13.17 -3.23 11.92
N SER A 151 -12.30 -3.12 10.91
CA SER A 151 -12.42 -2.11 9.84
C SER A 151 -13.06 -2.66 8.56
N LYS A 152 -13.64 -1.75 7.77
CA LYS A 152 -14.12 -2.07 6.41
C LYS A 152 -12.94 -2.38 5.49
N TRP A 153 -13.20 -3.12 4.41
CA TRP A 153 -12.22 -3.35 3.35
C TRP A 153 -11.64 -2.04 2.81
N ILE A 154 -10.31 -1.99 2.77
CA ILE A 154 -9.54 -0.86 2.24
C ILE A 154 -8.90 -1.31 0.94
N ALA A 155 -9.08 -0.51 -0.11
CA ALA A 155 -8.46 -0.73 -1.41
C ALA A 155 -7.16 0.07 -1.54
N PHE A 156 -6.11 -0.57 -2.02
CA PHE A 156 -4.83 0.03 -2.35
C PHE A 156 -4.43 -0.34 -3.78
N LYS A 157 -4.53 0.62 -4.70
CA LYS A 157 -4.19 0.41 -6.10
C LYS A 157 -2.68 0.30 -6.28
N VAL A 158 -2.22 -0.77 -6.92
CA VAL A 158 -0.82 -0.95 -7.29
C VAL A 158 -0.63 -0.46 -8.72
N ALA A 159 0.09 0.65 -8.88
CA ALA A 159 0.23 1.32 -10.17
C ALA A 159 1.16 0.58 -11.14
N THR A 160 2.24 -0.01 -10.63
CA THR A 160 3.28 -0.61 -11.45
C THR A 160 3.81 -1.86 -10.75
N ILE A 161 3.98 -2.94 -11.53
CA ILE A 161 4.60 -4.19 -11.09
C ILE A 161 5.81 -4.42 -11.99
N SER A 162 7.00 -4.37 -11.42
CA SER A 162 8.24 -4.57 -12.15
C SER A 162 8.56 -6.04 -12.35
N LYS A 163 9.51 -6.37 -13.22
CA LYS A 163 10.05 -7.72 -13.36
C LYS A 163 11.47 -7.73 -12.82
N LYS A 164 11.73 -8.60 -11.83
CA LYS A 164 13.08 -8.81 -11.28
C LYS A 164 13.82 -9.91 -12.03
N ARG A 165 15.13 -9.97 -11.79
CA ARG A 165 16.00 -11.05 -12.28
C ARG A 165 15.51 -12.39 -11.74
N ASP A 166 15.56 -13.40 -12.59
CA ASP A 166 15.25 -14.78 -12.21
C ASP A 166 16.25 -15.27 -11.14
N ILE A 167 15.75 -16.00 -10.14
CA ILE A 167 16.57 -16.66 -9.11
C ILE A 167 16.88 -18.06 -9.60
N ALA A 168 18.15 -18.44 -9.60
CA ALA A 168 18.55 -19.82 -9.79
C ALA A 168 18.63 -20.51 -8.43
N THR A 169 17.84 -21.55 -8.21
CA THR A 169 18.07 -22.48 -7.11
C THR A 169 19.14 -23.50 -7.52
N PRO A 170 20.15 -23.78 -6.69
CA PRO A 170 21.09 -24.86 -6.92
C PRO A 170 20.42 -26.23 -6.99
#